data_AF-A0A0E0KW14-F1
#
_entry.id   AF-A0A0E0KW14-F1
#
_cell.length_a   1.000
_cell.length_b   1.000
_cell.length_c   1.000
_cell.angle_alpha   90.00
_cell.angle_beta   90.00
_cell.angle_gamma   90.00
#
_symmetry.space_group_name_H-M   'P 1'
#
loop_
_entity.id
_entity.type
_entity.pdbx_description
1 polymer ?
#
loop_
_entity_poly.entity_id
_entity_poly.type
_entity_poly.pdbx_seq_one_letter_code
_entity_poly.pdbx_strand_id
1 'polypeptide(L)'
;MPPSPPTSSHTQFTRHREQRRTPRKQHDILITGKTTSTGTMARWAIAIHGGAGVDPNLPEHRQEEAKRVLARCLQVGVDALRSGAAALDVVEAVVRELETDPFFNSGRGSALTRLGTVEMEASIMDGRGRRCGAVSGVSTVKNPVSLARLVMDKSPHSYLAFDGAEEFARDQSGLPLE
;
A
#
# COMPACT_ATOMS: atom_id res chain seq x y z
N MET A 1 62.91 27.35 1.50
CA MET A 1 61.99 26.24 1.19
C MET A 1 60.99 26.73 0.15
N PRO A 2 60.87 26.11 -1.02
CA PRO A 2 59.90 26.51 -2.05
C PRO A 2 58.48 26.01 -1.70
N PRO A 3 57.41 26.70 -2.13
CA PRO A 3 56.03 26.26 -1.90
C PRO A 3 55.67 25.05 -2.78
N SER A 4 54.90 24.11 -2.21
CA SER A 4 54.42 22.90 -2.87
C SER A 4 53.35 23.20 -3.95
N PRO A 5 53.30 22.45 -5.05
CA PRO A 5 52.28 22.63 -6.09
C PRO A 5 50.92 22.05 -5.67
N PRO A 6 49.78 22.56 -6.21
CA PRO A 6 48.46 22.04 -5.89
C PRO A 6 48.19 20.70 -6.57
N THR A 7 47.66 19.74 -5.80
CA THR A 7 47.20 18.43 -6.27
C THR A 7 45.87 18.56 -7.00
N SER A 8 45.85 18.32 -8.32
CA SER A 8 44.63 18.17 -9.12
C SER A 8 44.13 16.73 -9.05
N SER A 9 43.05 16.48 -8.29
CA SER A 9 42.37 15.19 -8.29
C SER A 9 41.46 15.07 -9.52
N HIS A 10 41.90 14.34 -10.54
CA HIS A 10 41.06 13.92 -11.65
C HIS A 10 40.09 12.82 -11.18
N THR A 11 38.82 13.15 -10.98
CA THR A 11 37.76 12.15 -10.82
C THR A 11 37.41 11.57 -12.18
N GLN A 12 37.84 10.33 -12.45
CA GLN A 12 37.42 9.56 -13.61
C GLN A 12 35.95 9.12 -13.43
N PHE A 13 35.06 9.59 -14.30
CA PHE A 13 33.70 9.07 -14.39
C PHE A 13 33.71 7.72 -15.11
N THR A 14 33.57 6.62 -14.37
CA THR A 14 33.30 5.31 -14.94
C THR A 14 31.84 5.26 -15.41
N ARG A 15 31.62 5.20 -16.73
CA ARG A 15 30.30 4.91 -17.32
C ARG A 15 29.89 3.48 -16.94
N HIS A 16 28.97 3.34 -16.00
CA HIS A 16 28.33 2.06 -15.74
C HIS A 16 27.48 1.67 -16.96
N ARG A 17 27.87 0.54 -17.57
CA ARG A 17 27.16 -0.15 -18.64
C ARG A 17 25.71 -0.41 -18.20
N GLU A 18 24.77 0.19 -18.91
CA GLU A 18 23.34 -0.01 -18.73
C GLU A 18 23.00 -1.50 -18.93
N GLN A 19 22.73 -2.19 -17.82
CA GLN A 19 22.26 -3.58 -17.86
C GLN A 19 20.82 -3.57 -18.36
N ARG A 20 20.60 -4.14 -19.54
CA ARG A 20 19.28 -4.39 -20.11
C ARG A 20 18.44 -5.15 -19.09
N ARG A 21 17.40 -4.49 -18.56
CA ARG A 21 16.45 -5.07 -17.60
C ARG A 21 15.66 -6.19 -18.30
N THR A 22 15.69 -7.38 -17.73
CA THR A 22 14.79 -8.47 -18.10
C THR A 22 13.35 -8.13 -17.67
N PRO A 23 12.32 -8.64 -18.37
CA PRO A 23 10.92 -8.41 -17.99
C PRO A 23 10.65 -9.02 -16.60
N ARG A 24 10.15 -8.21 -15.66
CA ARG A 24 9.81 -8.67 -14.30
C ARG A 24 8.42 -9.29 -14.31
N LYS A 25 8.26 -10.47 -13.70
CA LYS A 25 6.95 -11.07 -13.44
C LYS A 25 6.27 -10.30 -12.30
N GLN A 26 5.16 -9.63 -12.61
CA GLN A 26 4.30 -8.94 -11.66
C GLN A 26 2.96 -9.69 -11.56
N HIS A 27 2.43 -9.84 -10.35
CA HIS A 27 1.14 -10.50 -10.10
C HIS A 27 0.09 -9.44 -9.76
N ASP A 28 -0.29 -8.63 -10.75
CA ASP A 28 -1.41 -7.72 -10.63
C ASP A 28 -2.67 -8.39 -11.19
N ILE A 29 -3.82 -8.16 -10.56
CA ILE A 29 -5.11 -8.60 -11.11
C ILE A 29 -5.97 -7.36 -11.32
N LEU A 30 -6.34 -7.11 -12.59
CA LEU A 30 -7.27 -6.04 -13.00
C LEU A 30 -8.58 -6.68 -13.45
N ILE A 31 -9.70 -6.29 -12.86
CA ILE A 31 -11.04 -6.66 -13.32
C ILE A 31 -11.83 -5.41 -13.69
N THR A 32 -12.51 -5.48 -14.84
CA THR A 32 -13.49 -4.47 -15.26
C THR A 32 -14.89 -5.04 -15.19
N GLY A 33 -15.88 -4.23 -14.83
CA GLY A 33 -17.27 -4.65 -14.83
C GLY A 33 -18.24 -3.52 -15.10
N LYS A 34 -19.53 -3.87 -15.14
CA LYS A 34 -20.66 -2.98 -15.39
C LYS A 34 -21.68 -3.18 -14.28
N THR A 35 -22.21 -2.10 -13.72
CA THR A 35 -23.32 -2.13 -12.76
C THR A 35 -24.52 -1.41 -13.38
N THR A 36 -25.71 -2.03 -13.35
CA THR A 36 -26.95 -1.44 -13.86
C THR A 36 -27.65 -0.65 -12.76
N SER A 37 -27.59 0.68 -12.83
CA SER A 37 -28.58 1.55 -12.20
C SER A 37 -29.43 2.20 -13.29
N THR A 38 -30.71 2.41 -13.04
CA THR A 38 -31.68 2.97 -13.99
C THR A 38 -31.18 4.33 -14.52
N GLY A 39 -30.64 4.34 -15.74
CA GLY A 39 -30.38 5.55 -16.52
C GLY A 39 -28.94 5.75 -17.02
N THR A 40 -27.94 5.04 -16.49
CA THR A 40 -26.56 5.07 -17.07
C THR A 40 -25.73 3.89 -16.53
N MET A 41 -25.15 3.08 -17.42
CA MET A 41 -24.23 2.00 -17.02
C MET A 41 -22.90 2.58 -16.54
N ALA A 42 -22.68 2.60 -15.23
CA ALA A 42 -21.38 2.92 -14.67
C ALA A 42 -20.42 1.76 -14.96
N ARG A 43 -19.38 2.04 -15.75
CA ARG A 43 -18.25 1.13 -15.94
C ARG A 43 -17.29 1.32 -14.78
N TRP A 44 -16.86 0.23 -14.17
CA TRP A 44 -15.84 0.25 -13.12
C TRP A 44 -14.65 -0.61 -13.51
N ALA A 45 -13.51 -0.29 -12.91
CA ALA A 45 -12.29 -1.07 -12.99
C ALA A 45 -11.63 -1.05 -11.61
N ILE A 46 -11.05 -2.18 -11.21
CA ILE A 46 -10.29 -2.30 -9.98
C ILE A 46 -9.06 -3.16 -10.22
N ALA A 47 -7.92 -2.68 -9.73
CA ALA A 47 -6.68 -3.43 -9.67
C ALA A 47 -6.16 -3.49 -8.24
N ILE A 48 -5.49 -4.58 -7.90
CA ILE A 48 -4.81 -4.78 -6.61
C ILE A 48 -3.41 -5.34 -6.84
N HIS A 49 -2.50 -5.13 -5.88
CA HIS A 49 -1.17 -5.72 -5.88
C HIS A 49 -0.75 -6.16 -4.47
N GLY A 50 0.07 -7.21 -4.39
CA GLY A 50 0.69 -7.70 -3.14
C GLY A 50 2.14 -7.23 -2.93
N GLY A 51 2.60 -6.26 -3.73
CA GLY A 51 3.98 -5.79 -3.76
C GLY A 51 4.73 -6.27 -5.00
N ALA A 52 5.93 -5.72 -5.18
CA ALA A 52 6.82 -6.04 -6.30
C ALA A 52 8.13 -6.68 -5.80
N GLY A 53 9.01 -7.09 -6.73
CA GLY A 53 10.31 -7.66 -6.36
C GLY A 53 10.25 -9.11 -5.89
N VAL A 54 9.26 -9.88 -6.37
CA VAL A 54 9.12 -11.31 -6.09
C VAL A 54 10.36 -12.07 -6.56
N ASP A 55 10.87 -12.99 -5.73
CA ASP A 55 11.95 -13.90 -6.09
C ASP A 55 11.57 -14.69 -7.36
N PRO A 56 12.38 -14.65 -8.43
CA PRO A 56 12.14 -15.44 -9.64
C PRO A 56 11.98 -16.96 -9.39
N ASN A 57 12.53 -17.46 -8.29
CA ASN A 57 12.49 -18.86 -7.87
C ASN A 57 11.43 -19.14 -6.79
N LEU A 58 10.46 -18.24 -6.58
CA LEU A 58 9.37 -18.44 -5.62
C LEU A 58 8.71 -19.81 -5.85
N PRO A 59 8.63 -20.70 -4.85
CA PRO A 59 8.02 -22.01 -5.02
C PRO A 59 6.58 -21.93 -5.54
N GLU A 60 6.18 -22.88 -6.38
CA GLU A 60 4.86 -22.88 -7.02
C GLU A 60 3.71 -22.81 -6.01
N HIS A 61 3.80 -23.56 -4.90
CA HIS A 61 2.78 -23.51 -3.84
C HIS A 61 2.59 -22.10 -3.27
N ARG A 62 3.66 -21.30 -3.13
CA ARG A 62 3.56 -19.90 -2.69
C ARG A 62 3.02 -18.99 -3.78
N GLN A 63 3.30 -19.26 -5.05
CA GLN A 63 2.68 -18.53 -6.16
C GLN A 63 1.16 -18.77 -6.19
N GLU A 64 0.73 -20.00 -5.97
CA GLU A 64 -0.70 -20.35 -5.88
C GLU A 64 -1.37 -19.69 -4.68
N GLU A 65 -0.72 -19.72 -3.52
CA GLU A 65 -1.21 -19.06 -2.32
C GLU A 65 -1.37 -17.54 -2.54
N ALA A 66 -0.36 -16.88 -3.11
CA ALA A 66 -0.42 -15.47 -3.48
C ALA A 66 -1.63 -15.16 -4.39
N LYS A 67 -1.85 -15.99 -5.42
CA LYS A 67 -3.00 -15.85 -6.33
C LYS A 67 -4.33 -16.05 -5.62
N ARG A 68 -4.43 -17.01 -4.70
CA ARG A 68 -5.64 -17.27 -3.91
C ARG A 68 -5.96 -16.10 -2.99
N VAL A 69 -4.96 -15.57 -2.28
CA VAL A 69 -5.13 -14.40 -1.41
C VAL A 69 -5.55 -13.18 -2.23
N LEU A 70 -4.86 -12.87 -3.34
CA LEU A 70 -5.23 -11.77 -4.21
C LEU A 70 -6.64 -11.94 -4.80
N ALA A 71 -7.00 -13.13 -5.26
CA ALA A 71 -8.35 -13.39 -5.77
C ALA A 71 -9.42 -13.12 -4.70
N ARG A 72 -9.19 -13.54 -3.45
CA ARG A 72 -10.09 -13.28 -2.32
C ARG A 72 -10.21 -11.79 -2.02
N CYS A 73 -9.09 -11.07 -1.92
CA CYS A 73 -9.09 -9.62 -1.69
C CYS A 73 -9.79 -8.85 -2.82
N LEU A 74 -9.55 -9.25 -4.06
CA LEU A 74 -10.18 -8.64 -5.23
C LEU A 74 -11.69 -8.86 -5.24
N GLN A 75 -12.14 -10.05 -4.81
CA GLN A 75 -13.55 -10.38 -4.74
C GLN A 75 -14.32 -9.43 -3.81
N VAL A 76 -13.73 -9.03 -2.67
CA VAL A 76 -14.28 -7.99 -1.78
C VAL A 76 -14.58 -6.70 -2.54
N GLY A 77 -13.62 -6.24 -3.36
CA GLY A 77 -13.79 -5.01 -4.14
C GLY A 77 -14.78 -5.16 -5.29
N VAL A 78 -14.79 -6.31 -5.97
CA VAL A 78 -15.75 -6.62 -7.04
C VAL A 78 -17.18 -6.61 -6.50
N ASP A 79 -17.43 -7.23 -5.35
CA ASP A 79 -18.77 -7.31 -4.77
C ASP A 79 -19.25 -5.94 -4.28
N ALA A 80 -18.35 -5.13 -3.69
CA ALA A 80 -18.65 -3.75 -3.33
C ALA A 80 -18.95 -2.85 -4.55
N LEU A 81 -18.20 -3.00 -5.65
CA LEU A 81 -18.48 -2.24 -6.89
C LEU A 81 -19.79 -2.68 -7.56
N ARG A 82 -20.12 -3.97 -7.48
CA ARG A 82 -21.40 -4.51 -7.96
C ARG A 82 -22.58 -4.00 -7.15
N SER A 83 -22.41 -3.79 -5.85
CA SER A 83 -23.44 -3.19 -4.99
C SER A 83 -23.54 -1.67 -5.11
N GLY A 84 -22.66 -1.04 -5.91
CA GLY A 84 -22.66 0.40 -6.15
C GLY A 84 -21.96 1.21 -5.06
N ALA A 85 -21.08 0.59 -4.26
CA ALA A 85 -20.28 1.29 -3.26
C ALA A 85 -19.36 2.34 -3.90
N ALA A 86 -19.03 3.38 -3.15
CA ALA A 86 -18.10 4.41 -3.61
C ALA A 86 -16.68 3.83 -3.76
N ALA A 87 -15.95 4.26 -4.79
CA ALA A 87 -14.59 3.78 -5.05
C ALA A 87 -13.66 3.90 -3.83
N LEU A 88 -13.84 4.94 -3.02
CA LEU A 88 -13.08 5.18 -1.79
C LEU A 88 -13.32 4.10 -0.72
N ASP A 89 -14.58 3.69 -0.53
CA ASP A 89 -14.94 2.63 0.43
C ASP A 89 -14.49 1.25 -0.08
N VAL A 90 -14.54 1.05 -1.42
CA VAL A 90 -14.05 -0.15 -2.09
C VAL A 90 -12.55 -0.35 -1.84
N VAL A 91 -11.72 0.67 -2.07
CA VAL A 91 -10.26 0.53 -1.90
C VAL A 91 -9.88 0.32 -0.44
N GLU A 92 -10.56 0.98 0.50
CA GLU A 92 -10.34 0.76 1.93
C GLU A 92 -10.66 -0.69 2.31
N ALA A 93 -11.82 -1.21 1.91
CA ALA A 93 -12.24 -2.58 2.23
C ALA A 93 -11.25 -3.64 1.69
N VAL A 94 -10.77 -3.45 0.46
CA VAL A 94 -9.81 -4.36 -0.18
C VAL A 94 -8.46 -4.32 0.51
N VAL A 95 -7.96 -3.13 0.87
CA VAL A 95 -6.67 -3.01 1.56
C VAL A 95 -6.75 -3.56 2.98
N ARG A 96 -7.86 -3.37 3.69
CA ARG A 96 -8.09 -4.01 5.00
C ARG A 96 -8.00 -5.54 4.94
N GLU A 97 -8.53 -6.14 3.87
CA GLU A 97 -8.44 -7.59 3.65
C GLU A 97 -6.98 -8.03 3.41
N LEU A 98 -6.20 -7.24 2.65
CA LEU A 98 -4.76 -7.46 2.46
C LEU A 98 -3.96 -7.32 3.77
N GLU A 99 -4.28 -6.32 4.61
CA GLU A 99 -3.61 -6.09 5.90
C GLU A 99 -3.92 -7.19 6.94
N THR A 100 -5.11 -7.79 6.85
CA THR A 100 -5.56 -8.84 7.79
C THR A 100 -4.88 -10.18 7.48
N ASP A 101 -4.67 -10.47 6.19
CA ASP A 101 -3.98 -11.65 5.72
C ASP A 101 -2.46 -11.53 5.96
N PRO A 102 -1.79 -12.54 6.56
CA PRO A 102 -0.38 -12.43 6.91
C PRO A 102 0.55 -12.67 5.73
N PHE A 103 0.02 -13.01 4.55
CA PHE A 103 0.81 -13.46 3.41
C PHE A 103 1.63 -12.32 2.79
N PHE A 104 1.09 -11.10 2.77
CA PHE A 104 1.75 -9.92 2.19
C PHE A 104 2.32 -8.99 3.27
N ASN A 105 3.29 -8.16 2.87
CA ASN A 105 3.96 -7.21 3.74
C ASN A 105 3.08 -5.99 4.04
N SER A 106 2.06 -6.17 4.87
CA SER A 106 1.17 -5.13 5.37
C SER A 106 0.39 -5.65 6.57
N GLY A 107 -0.04 -4.76 7.48
CA GLY A 107 -0.83 -5.15 8.64
C GLY A 107 -0.15 -6.25 9.44
N ARG A 108 -0.85 -7.37 9.67
CA ARG A 108 -0.35 -8.51 10.44
C ARG A 108 0.86 -9.22 9.81
N GLY A 109 1.02 -9.14 8.49
CA GLY A 109 2.14 -9.75 7.74
C GLY A 109 3.35 -8.84 7.57
N SER A 110 3.37 -7.68 8.24
CA SER A 110 4.42 -6.67 8.07
C SER A 110 5.82 -7.21 8.38
N ALA A 111 6.78 -6.76 7.59
CA ALA A 111 8.19 -6.98 7.81
C ALA A 111 8.63 -6.33 9.13
N LEU A 112 9.68 -6.91 9.72
CA LEU A 112 10.20 -6.44 10.99
C LEU A 112 11.26 -5.35 10.79
N THR A 113 11.27 -4.39 11.70
CA THR A 113 12.36 -3.42 11.85
C THR A 113 13.65 -4.13 12.28
N ARG A 114 14.76 -3.37 12.31
CA ARG A 114 16.05 -3.87 12.86
C ARG A 114 15.94 -4.36 14.31
N LEU A 115 14.94 -3.88 15.05
CA LEU A 115 14.70 -4.28 16.44
C LEU A 115 13.76 -5.48 16.57
N GLY A 116 13.28 -6.03 15.46
CA GLY A 116 12.36 -7.16 15.46
C GLY A 116 10.90 -6.78 15.77
N THR A 117 10.56 -5.49 15.73
CA THR A 117 9.20 -4.96 15.92
C THR A 117 8.52 -4.64 14.59
N VAL A 118 7.23 -4.37 14.58
CA VAL A 118 6.48 -3.89 13.42
C VAL A 118 6.25 -2.38 13.53
N GLU A 119 6.51 -1.66 12.45
CA GLU A 119 6.11 -0.26 12.26
C GLU A 119 5.43 -0.15 10.89
N MET A 120 4.18 0.30 10.89
CA MET A 120 3.33 0.32 9.70
C MET A 120 3.04 1.75 9.24
N GLU A 121 2.74 1.84 7.95
CA GLU A 121 2.33 3.06 7.28
C GLU A 121 1.26 2.76 6.23
N ALA A 122 0.38 3.72 5.99
CA ALA A 122 -0.62 3.64 4.92
C ALA A 122 -1.05 5.04 4.48
N SER A 123 -1.59 5.14 3.27
CA SER A 123 -2.20 6.37 2.76
C SER A 123 -3.42 6.04 1.91
N ILE A 124 -4.36 6.99 1.85
CA ILE A 124 -5.56 6.89 1.04
C ILE A 124 -5.91 8.26 0.46
N MET A 125 -6.46 8.27 -0.77
CA MET A 125 -6.81 9.49 -1.47
C MET A 125 -8.14 9.35 -2.23
N ASP A 126 -9.00 10.35 -2.10
CA ASP A 126 -10.24 10.50 -2.87
C ASP A 126 -10.00 11.39 -4.09
N GLY A 127 -10.09 10.82 -5.29
CA GLY A 127 -9.85 11.55 -6.55
C GLY A 127 -10.88 12.65 -6.86
N ARG A 128 -12.10 12.59 -6.32
CA ARG A 128 -13.16 13.58 -6.64
C ARG A 128 -12.87 14.95 -6.03
N GLY A 129 -12.44 14.95 -4.77
CA GLY A 129 -12.13 16.16 -4.00
C GLY A 129 -10.64 16.37 -3.74
N ARG A 130 -9.79 15.41 -4.14
CA ARG A 130 -8.36 15.33 -3.77
C ARG A 130 -8.13 15.35 -2.27
N ARG A 131 -9.07 14.82 -1.50
CA ARG A 131 -8.91 14.64 -0.04
C ARG A 131 -7.91 13.52 0.18
N CYS A 132 -7.05 13.65 1.18
CA CYS A 132 -6.01 12.69 1.48
C CYS A 132 -5.84 12.50 2.97
N GLY A 133 -5.41 11.30 3.35
CA GLY A 133 -5.04 10.93 4.70
C GLY A 133 -3.92 9.91 4.67
N ALA A 134 -3.02 10.00 5.64
CA ALA A 134 -1.87 9.11 5.75
C ALA A 134 -1.48 8.91 7.21
N VAL A 135 -0.85 7.77 7.48
CA VAL A 135 -0.23 7.43 8.76
C VAL A 135 1.11 6.74 8.57
N SER A 136 2.01 6.89 9.54
CA SER A 136 3.29 6.16 9.57
C SER A 136 3.78 5.95 10.99
N GLY A 137 4.64 4.95 11.18
CA GLY A 137 5.20 4.62 12.49
C GLY A 137 4.16 4.15 13.49
N VAL A 138 3.02 3.60 13.04
CA VAL A 138 2.02 3.00 13.92
C VAL A 138 2.36 1.53 14.16
N SER A 139 2.13 1.06 15.37
CA SER A 139 2.52 -0.26 15.87
C SER A 139 1.36 -1.03 16.49
N THR A 140 0.30 -0.35 16.96
CA THR A 140 -0.85 -1.01 17.62
C THR A 140 -2.12 -1.07 16.75
N VAL A 141 -2.11 -0.39 15.60
CA VAL A 141 -3.29 -0.24 14.74
C VAL A 141 -3.45 -1.45 13.81
N LYS A 142 -4.53 -2.22 13.95
CA LYS A 142 -4.76 -3.43 13.14
C LYS A 142 -4.84 -3.16 11.64
N ASN A 143 -5.46 -2.05 11.26
CA ASN A 143 -5.67 -1.67 9.86
C ASN A 143 -5.21 -0.23 9.60
N PRO A 144 -3.92 -0.01 9.29
CA PRO A 144 -3.37 1.31 8.99
C PRO A 144 -4.14 2.09 7.92
N VAL A 145 -4.68 1.44 6.87
CA VAL A 145 -5.48 2.12 5.84
C VAL A 145 -6.75 2.78 6.37
N SER A 146 -7.41 2.16 7.35
CA SER A 146 -8.60 2.73 7.99
C SER A 146 -8.25 3.89 8.90
N LEU A 147 -7.08 3.87 9.54
CA LEU A 147 -6.62 5.03 10.28
C LEU A 147 -6.27 6.19 9.34
N ALA A 148 -5.62 5.91 8.20
CA ALA A 148 -5.39 6.90 7.15
C ALA A 148 -6.71 7.49 6.63
N ARG A 149 -7.76 6.68 6.47
CA ARG A 149 -9.12 7.15 6.14
C ARG A 149 -9.67 8.10 7.19
N LEU A 150 -9.51 7.78 8.47
CA LEU A 150 -9.97 8.63 9.56
C LEU A 150 -9.19 9.94 9.64
N VAL A 151 -7.87 9.93 9.35
CA VAL A 151 -7.09 11.16 9.17
C VAL A 151 -7.73 12.03 8.09
N MET A 152 -8.01 11.47 6.92
CA MET A 152 -8.64 12.21 5.82
C MET A 152 -10.01 12.80 6.18
N ASP A 153 -10.85 12.05 6.88
CA ASP A 153 -12.25 12.41 7.12
C ASP A 153 -12.47 13.22 8.41
N LYS A 154 -11.58 13.11 9.40
CA LYS A 154 -11.79 13.65 10.75
C LYS A 154 -10.65 14.51 11.31
N SER A 155 -9.48 14.52 10.66
CA SER A 155 -8.39 15.40 11.06
C SER A 155 -8.38 16.68 10.21
N PRO A 156 -7.98 17.83 10.76
CA PRO A 156 -7.64 19.00 9.95
C PRO A 156 -6.32 18.82 9.17
N HIS A 157 -5.57 17.76 9.45
CA HIS A 157 -4.29 17.42 8.80
C HIS A 157 -4.43 16.20 7.90
N SER A 158 -3.57 16.12 6.87
CA SER A 158 -3.57 15.01 5.92
C SER A 158 -2.62 13.87 6.27
N TYR A 159 -1.77 14.04 7.29
CA TYR A 159 -0.78 13.03 7.67
C TYR A 159 -0.44 13.17 9.16
N LEU A 160 -0.61 12.08 9.91
CA LEU A 160 -0.16 11.92 11.29
C LEU A 160 0.88 10.80 11.38
N ALA A 161 1.80 10.83 12.34
CA ALA A 161 2.79 9.77 12.48
C ALA A 161 3.16 9.49 13.94
N PHE A 162 3.69 8.29 14.18
CA PHE A 162 4.19 7.82 15.47
C PHE A 162 3.17 8.01 16.59
N ASP A 163 3.60 8.47 17.76
CA ASP A 163 2.74 8.67 18.94
C ASP A 163 1.51 9.52 18.66
N GLY A 164 1.61 10.54 17.79
CA GLY A 164 0.47 11.38 17.43
C GLY A 164 -0.58 10.65 16.59
N ALA A 165 -0.17 9.69 15.75
CA ALA A 165 -1.11 8.83 15.04
C ALA A 165 -1.74 7.78 15.98
N GLU A 166 -0.97 7.27 16.95
CA GLU A 166 -1.46 6.31 17.97
C GLU A 166 -2.46 6.95 18.93
N GLU A 167 -2.20 8.18 19.37
CA GLU A 167 -3.15 8.97 20.17
C GLU A 167 -4.43 9.24 19.37
N PHE A 168 -4.29 9.72 18.13
CA PHE A 168 -5.43 9.93 17.25
C PHE A 168 -6.25 8.65 17.06
N ALA A 169 -5.60 7.48 16.93
CA ALA A 169 -6.26 6.19 16.80
C ALA A 169 -7.10 5.84 18.05
N ARG A 170 -6.58 6.09 19.25
CA ARG A 170 -7.30 5.86 20.53
C ARG A 170 -8.54 6.74 20.67
N ASP A 171 -8.50 7.95 20.12
CA ASP A 171 -9.65 8.86 20.11
C ASP A 171 -10.76 8.44 19.12
N GLN A 172 -10.48 7.51 18.20
CA GLN A 172 -11.48 7.03 17.25
C GLN A 172 -12.31 5.88 17.81
N SER A 173 -13.59 6.16 18.09
CA SER A 173 -14.56 5.11 18.43
C SER A 173 -14.61 4.03 17.34
N GLY A 174 -14.40 2.78 17.73
CA GLY A 174 -14.59 1.60 16.88
C GLY A 174 -13.40 1.20 16.02
N LEU A 175 -12.23 1.84 16.15
CA LEU A 175 -11.01 1.36 15.51
C LEU A 175 -10.39 0.20 16.32
N PRO A 176 -10.21 -1.00 15.74
CA PRO A 176 -9.56 -2.09 16.43
C PRO A 176 -8.05 -1.83 16.62
N LEU A 177 -7.59 -1.87 17.86
CA LEU A 177 -6.17 -1.90 18.24
C LEU A 177 -5.76 -3.34 18.61
N GLU A 178 -4.47 -3.66 18.51
CA GLU A 178 -3.84 -4.88 19.03
C GLU A 178 -3.55 -4.81 20.53
#